data_AF-A0A2Z7B0V9-F1
#
_entry.id   AF-A0A2Z7B0V9-F1
#
_cell.length_a   1.000
_cell.length_b   1.000
_cell.length_c   1.000
_cell.angle_alpha   90.00
_cell.angle_beta   90.00
_cell.angle_gamma   90.00
#
_symmetry.space_group_name_H-M   'P 1'
#
loop_
_entity.id
_entity.type
_entity.pdbx_description
1 polymer ?
#
loop_
_entity_poly.entity_id
_entity_poly.type
_entity_poly.pdbx_seq_one_letter_code
_entity_poly.pdbx_strand_id
1 'polypeptide(L)'
;MNSRKRNGKPNGLLVVSELGGQYEDTFNDVKLEIINYFTFKAVRTVLEQLYEMNPPQYIWLYSKVNMISLMNVLIYNFVSNNGESKDWKRLLQILVKENQELGERVMITRLSLYARWIKKCDHGEIYKEISEENLKLMRDRLLETIAWPSDDTPSSQDPKA
;
A
#
# COMPACT_ATOMS: atom_id res chain seq x y z
N MET A 1 50.36 -25.27 45.18
CA MET A 1 50.13 -26.20 44.05
C MET A 1 48.65 -26.18 43.70
N ASN A 2 48.33 -25.90 42.42
CA ASN A 2 47.17 -26.31 41.61
C ASN A 2 45.74 -26.03 42.13
N SER A 3 44.75 -25.64 41.32
CA SER A 3 44.61 -25.47 39.86
C SER A 3 43.30 -24.70 39.60
N ARG A 4 43.30 -23.86 38.56
CA ARG A 4 42.11 -23.19 37.99
C ARG A 4 41.15 -24.20 37.38
N LYS A 5 39.85 -24.05 37.59
CA LYS A 5 38.82 -24.52 36.64
C LYS A 5 37.76 -23.44 36.41
N ARG A 6 37.85 -22.81 35.23
CA ARG A 6 36.82 -21.96 34.62
C ARG A 6 35.77 -22.90 34.02
N ASN A 7 34.55 -22.89 34.53
CA ASN A 7 33.42 -23.53 33.84
C ASN A 7 32.65 -22.45 33.08
N GLY A 8 32.96 -22.33 31.79
CA GLY A 8 32.18 -21.56 30.84
C GLY A 8 30.83 -22.24 30.62
N LYS A 9 29.74 -21.50 30.81
CA LYS A 9 28.42 -21.90 30.33
C LYS A 9 28.44 -21.85 28.81
N PRO A 10 27.96 -22.87 28.09
CA PRO A 10 27.79 -22.75 26.66
C PRO A 10 26.65 -21.76 26.43
N ASN A 11 26.95 -20.62 25.83
CA ASN A 11 25.94 -19.79 25.19
C ASN A 11 25.30 -20.68 24.12
N GLY A 12 24.15 -21.26 24.45
CA GLY A 12 23.25 -21.85 23.48
C GLY A 12 22.95 -20.77 22.46
N LEU A 13 23.43 -20.99 21.24
CA LEU A 13 23.10 -20.18 20.08
C LEU A 13 21.59 -20.29 19.94
N LEU A 14 20.88 -19.26 20.38
CA LEU A 14 19.45 -19.13 20.20
C LEU A 14 19.26 -18.89 18.70
N VAL A 15 19.05 -19.96 17.95
CA VAL A 15 18.59 -19.87 16.58
C VAL A 15 17.20 -19.25 16.66
N VAL A 16 17.13 -17.95 16.40
CA VAL A 16 15.88 -17.21 16.25
C VAL A 16 15.27 -17.67 14.92
N SER A 17 14.52 -18.77 14.99
CA SER A 17 13.57 -19.15 13.95
C SER A 17 12.31 -18.30 14.09
N GLU A 18 12.45 -16.98 13.96
CA GLU A 18 11.34 -16.03 13.80
C GLU A 18 11.48 -15.29 12.45
N LEU A 19 11.73 -16.05 11.38
CA LEU A 19 11.44 -15.63 10.01
C LEU A 19 10.00 -16.00 9.58
N GLY A 20 9.20 -16.50 10.52
CA GLY A 20 7.76 -16.64 10.38
C GLY A 20 7.12 -15.83 11.49
N GLY A 21 6.85 -14.55 11.23
CA GLY A 21 6.06 -13.73 12.13
C GLY A 21 4.74 -14.42 12.47
N GLN A 22 4.24 -14.18 13.67
CA GLN A 22 2.90 -14.57 14.07
C GLN A 22 1.90 -13.82 13.17
N TYR A 23 1.55 -14.41 12.02
CA TYR A 23 0.42 -13.95 11.23
C TYR A 23 -0.83 -14.32 12.03
N GLU A 24 -1.25 -13.47 12.96
CA GLU A 24 -2.66 -13.46 13.28
C GLU A 24 -3.37 -13.09 11.97
N ASP A 25 -3.99 -14.07 11.33
CA ASP A 25 -4.74 -13.99 10.07
C ASP A 25 -5.94 -13.05 10.21
N THR A 26 -5.69 -11.75 10.36
CA THR A 26 -6.72 -10.76 10.59
C THR A 26 -6.62 -9.68 9.53
N PHE A 27 -7.36 -9.84 8.43
CA PHE A 27 -7.47 -8.87 7.33
C PHE A 27 -8.30 -7.62 7.68
N ASN A 28 -8.31 -7.22 8.96
CA ASN A 28 -9.08 -6.06 9.42
C ASN A 28 -8.49 -4.74 8.93
N ASP A 29 -7.17 -4.68 8.84
CA ASP A 29 -6.41 -3.60 8.22
C ASP A 29 -6.76 -3.46 6.73
N VAL A 30 -6.76 -4.56 5.98
CA VAL A 30 -7.13 -4.58 4.56
C VAL A 30 -8.59 -4.13 4.38
N LYS A 31 -9.50 -4.63 5.22
CA LYS A 31 -10.90 -4.20 5.22
C LYS A 31 -11.03 -2.70 5.48
N LEU A 32 -10.29 -2.17 6.45
CA LEU A 32 -10.29 -0.74 6.75
C LEU A 32 -9.77 0.07 5.57
N GLU A 33 -8.70 -0.39 4.93
CA GLU A 33 -8.08 0.29 3.79
C GLU A 33 -9.01 0.33 2.57
N ILE A 34 -9.74 -0.77 2.31
CA ILE A 34 -10.79 -0.81 1.30
C ILE A 34 -11.88 0.24 1.60
N ILE A 35 -12.39 0.29 2.84
CA ILE A 35 -13.43 1.26 3.24
C ILE A 35 -12.92 2.70 3.06
N ASN A 36 -11.68 2.96 3.45
CA ASN A 36 -11.02 4.26 3.33
C ASN A 36 -10.86 4.67 1.87
N TYR A 37 -10.40 3.76 1.02
CA TYR A 37 -10.27 3.98 -0.42
C TYR A 37 -11.62 4.31 -1.08
N PHE A 38 -12.68 3.56 -0.76
CA PHE A 38 -14.02 3.86 -1.29
C PHE A 38 -14.58 5.19 -0.76
N THR A 39 -14.23 5.58 0.47
CA THR A 39 -14.60 6.89 1.00
C THR A 39 -13.88 8.01 0.25
N PHE A 40 -12.58 7.88 0.01
CA PHE A 40 -11.82 8.81 -0.83
C PHE A 40 -12.37 8.91 -2.26
N LYS A 41 -12.62 7.76 -2.90
CA LYS A 41 -13.18 7.70 -4.25
C LYS A 41 -14.54 8.39 -4.33
N ALA A 42 -15.39 8.23 -3.33
CA ALA A 42 -16.67 8.92 -3.25
C ALA A 42 -16.52 10.44 -3.12
N VAL A 43 -15.59 10.91 -2.29
CA VAL A 43 -15.28 12.35 -2.18
C VAL A 43 -14.82 12.92 -3.52
N ARG A 44 -13.96 12.20 -4.26
CA ARG A 44 -13.54 12.59 -5.61
C ARG A 44 -14.71 12.67 -6.58
N THR A 45 -15.57 11.65 -6.62
CA THR A 45 -16.76 11.66 -7.48
C THR A 45 -17.70 12.83 -7.13
N VAL A 46 -17.91 13.12 -5.85
CA VAL A 46 -18.75 14.27 -5.44
C VAL A 46 -18.10 15.59 -5.82
N LEU A 47 -16.78 15.73 -5.70
CA LEU A 47 -16.06 16.92 -6.16
C LEU A 47 -16.22 17.14 -7.67
N GLU A 48 -16.07 16.08 -8.47
CA GLU A 48 -16.27 16.15 -9.93
C GLU A 48 -17.70 16.59 -10.28
N GLN A 49 -18.71 16.03 -9.60
CA GLN A 49 -20.10 16.46 -9.78
C GLN A 49 -20.33 17.93 -9.40
N LEU A 50 -19.74 18.38 -8.31
CA LEU A 50 -19.88 19.77 -7.85
C LEU A 50 -19.13 20.75 -8.74
N TYR A 51 -18.03 20.34 -9.36
CA TYR A 51 -17.30 21.18 -10.29
C TYR A 51 -18.19 21.66 -11.44
N GLU A 52 -19.04 20.77 -11.95
CA GLU A 52 -19.96 21.08 -13.06
C GLU A 52 -21.25 21.76 -12.58
N MET A 53 -21.77 21.39 -11.40
CA MET A 53 -23.12 21.78 -10.96
C MET A 53 -23.15 22.92 -9.95
N ASN A 54 -22.10 23.09 -9.14
CA ASN A 54 -22.09 24.04 -8.03
C ASN A 54 -20.65 24.44 -7.61
N PRO A 55 -20.02 25.42 -8.31
CA PRO A 55 -18.65 25.84 -8.06
C PRO A 55 -18.36 26.31 -6.62
N PRO A 56 -19.27 27.03 -5.91
CA PRO A 56 -19.05 27.38 -4.50
C PRO A 56 -18.90 26.18 -3.56
N GLN A 57 -19.76 25.17 -3.70
CA GLN A 57 -19.66 23.95 -2.88
C GLN A 57 -18.41 23.13 -3.22
N TYR A 58 -18.01 23.12 -4.50
CA TYR A 58 -16.75 22.52 -4.93
C TYR A 58 -15.55 23.15 -4.21
N ILE A 59 -15.43 24.47 -4.23
CA ILE A 59 -14.31 25.19 -3.58
C ILE A 59 -14.30 24.89 -2.08
N TRP A 60 -15.47 24.89 -1.44
CA TRP A 60 -15.60 24.60 -0.02
C TRP A 60 -15.12 23.18 0.31
N LEU A 61 -15.63 22.16 -0.41
CA LEU A 61 -15.26 20.76 -0.19
C LEU A 61 -13.79 20.53 -0.48
N TYR A 62 -13.29 21.07 -1.59
CA TYR A 62 -11.89 20.97 -1.99
C TYR A 62 -10.97 21.58 -0.93
N SER A 63 -11.31 22.77 -0.42
CA SER A 63 -10.57 23.43 0.66
C SER A 63 -10.52 22.57 1.93
N LYS A 64 -11.65 21.99 2.35
CA LYS A 64 -11.72 21.10 3.52
C LYS A 64 -10.91 19.83 3.34
N VAL A 65 -11.01 19.18 2.17
CA VAL A 65 -10.26 17.96 1.86
C VAL A 65 -8.76 18.24 1.81
N ASN A 66 -8.33 19.34 1.18
CA ASN A 66 -6.91 19.69 1.13
C ASN A 66 -6.36 20.10 2.50
N MET A 67 -7.12 20.84 3.31
CA MET A 67 -6.69 21.18 4.67
C MET A 67 -6.49 19.93 5.54
N ILE A 68 -7.39 18.94 5.43
CA ILE A 68 -7.25 17.66 6.13
C ILE A 68 -6.12 16.83 5.52
N SER A 69 -6.00 16.76 4.19
CA SER A 69 -4.93 16.01 3.50
C SER A 69 -3.53 16.59 3.81
N LEU A 70 -3.41 17.90 3.94
CA LEU A 70 -2.16 18.57 4.32
C LEU A 70 -1.84 18.32 5.80
N MET A 71 -2.84 18.31 6.69
CA MET A 71 -2.62 17.81 8.06
C MET A 71 -2.19 16.35 8.07
N ASN A 72 -2.77 15.50 7.22
CA ASN A 72 -2.47 14.07 7.19
C ASN A 72 -1.06 13.80 6.64
N VAL A 73 -0.59 14.49 5.59
CA VAL A 73 0.81 14.33 5.13
C VAL A 73 1.81 14.73 6.22
N LEU A 74 1.49 15.77 7.00
CA LEU A 74 2.34 16.22 8.10
C LEU A 74 2.27 15.26 9.31
N ILE A 75 1.13 14.64 9.58
CA ILE A 75 0.92 13.71 10.70
C ILE A 75 1.38 12.28 10.34
N TYR A 76 1.18 11.82 9.11
CA TYR A 76 1.56 10.48 8.65
C TYR A 76 3.06 10.26 8.75
N ASN A 77 3.87 11.26 8.36
CA ASN A 77 5.32 11.24 8.56
C ASN A 77 5.74 11.21 10.06
N PHE A 78 4.87 11.63 10.97
CA PHE A 78 5.14 11.72 12.40
C PHE A 78 4.57 10.52 13.21
N VAL A 79 3.54 9.83 12.71
CA VAL A 79 2.71 8.87 13.47
C VAL A 79 2.78 7.43 12.94
N SER A 80 3.61 7.12 11.94
CA SER A 80 3.82 5.77 11.37
C SER A 80 4.15 4.62 12.36
N ASN A 81 4.20 4.86 13.68
CA ASN A 81 4.44 3.84 14.70
C ASN A 81 3.17 3.23 15.33
N ASN A 82 1.95 3.75 15.10
CA ASN A 82 0.77 3.36 15.92
C ASN A 82 -0.50 2.87 15.17
N GLY A 83 -0.41 2.40 13.92
CA GLY A 83 -1.43 1.50 13.35
C GLY A 83 -2.87 2.02 13.26
N GLU A 84 -3.11 3.32 13.11
CA GLU A 84 -4.46 3.90 13.07
C GLU A 84 -4.69 4.73 11.80
N SER A 85 -5.10 4.07 10.72
CA SER A 85 -5.66 4.69 9.51
C SER A 85 -7.08 5.23 9.82
N LYS A 86 -7.16 6.32 10.60
CA LYS A 86 -8.38 6.92 11.21
C LYS A 86 -9.00 8.08 10.42
N ASP A 87 -8.38 8.50 9.32
CA ASP A 87 -8.58 9.86 8.83
C ASP A 87 -9.87 10.08 8.04
N TRP A 88 -10.29 9.13 7.19
CA TRP A 88 -11.48 9.30 6.36
C TRP A 88 -12.78 9.24 7.15
N LYS A 89 -12.82 8.43 8.22
CA LYS A 89 -13.95 8.40 9.15
C LYS A 89 -14.10 9.74 9.87
N ARG A 90 -12.98 10.32 10.33
CA ARG A 90 -12.95 11.63 10.98
C ARG A 90 -13.37 12.74 10.02
N LEU A 91 -12.89 12.70 8.77
CA LEU A 91 -13.30 13.62 7.72
C LEU A 91 -14.80 13.58 7.49
N LEU A 92 -15.42 12.39 7.40
CA LEU A 92 -16.87 12.28 7.27
C LEU A 92 -17.63 12.84 8.46
N GLN A 93 -17.14 12.65 9.69
CA GLN A 93 -17.75 13.24 10.88
C GLN A 93 -17.72 14.77 10.83
N ILE A 94 -16.61 15.36 10.39
CA ILE A 94 -16.48 16.81 10.20
C ILE A 94 -17.40 17.28 9.08
N LEU A 95 -17.41 16.59 7.94
CA LEU A 95 -18.27 16.94 6.81
C LEU A 95 -19.74 16.95 7.21
N VAL A 96 -20.24 15.90 7.87
CA VAL A 96 -21.64 15.84 8.31
C VAL A 96 -21.96 16.95 9.31
N LYS A 97 -21.03 17.28 10.20
CA LYS A 97 -21.23 18.34 11.19
C LYS A 97 -21.31 19.73 10.57
N GLU A 98 -20.49 20.01 9.56
CA GLU A 98 -20.42 21.35 8.94
C GLU A 98 -21.35 21.51 7.73
N ASN A 99 -21.57 20.44 6.98
CA ASN A 99 -22.45 20.39 5.82
C ASN A 99 -23.06 19.00 5.67
N GLN A 100 -24.18 18.80 6.36
CA GLN A 100 -24.87 17.51 6.43
C GLN A 100 -25.23 16.95 5.05
N GLU A 101 -25.80 17.77 4.16
CA GLU A 101 -26.19 17.36 2.81
C GLU A 101 -25.00 16.75 2.04
N LEU A 102 -23.85 17.42 2.13
CA LEU A 102 -22.66 16.97 1.43
C LEU A 102 -22.05 15.72 2.06
N GLY A 103 -22.04 15.65 3.39
CA GLY A 103 -21.64 14.46 4.13
C GLY A 103 -22.49 13.23 3.76
N GLU A 104 -23.81 13.39 3.73
CA GLU A 104 -24.76 12.34 3.32
C GLU A 104 -24.54 11.91 1.88
N ARG A 105 -24.33 12.87 0.96
CA ARG A 105 -24.03 12.58 -0.45
C ARG A 105 -22.78 11.70 -0.58
N VAL A 106 -21.72 12.00 0.17
CA VAL A 106 -20.50 11.17 0.18
C VAL A 106 -20.78 9.80 0.78
N MET A 107 -21.57 9.70 1.86
CA MET A 107 -21.93 8.42 2.49
C MET A 107 -22.72 7.50 1.56
N ILE A 108 -23.69 8.03 0.82
CA ILE A 108 -24.48 7.28 -0.17
C ILE A 108 -23.57 6.88 -1.34
N THR A 109 -22.73 7.79 -1.82
CA THR A 109 -21.83 7.56 -2.96
C THR A 109 -20.80 6.47 -2.67
N ARG A 110 -20.18 6.45 -1.49
CA ARG A 110 -19.21 5.39 -1.14
C ARG A 110 -19.87 4.02 -1.06
N LEU A 111 -21.10 3.95 -0.53
CA LEU A 111 -21.82 2.69 -0.42
C LEU A 111 -22.22 2.17 -1.81
N SER A 112 -22.69 3.06 -2.70
CA SER A 112 -23.07 2.69 -4.06
C SER A 112 -21.87 2.28 -4.93
N LEU A 113 -20.72 2.94 -4.75
CA LEU A 113 -19.46 2.54 -5.40
C LEU A 113 -19.01 1.15 -4.94
N TYR A 114 -19.03 0.89 -3.64
CA TYR A 114 -18.66 -0.42 -3.10
C TYR A 114 -19.61 -1.51 -3.59
N ALA A 115 -20.93 -1.27 -3.55
CA ALA A 115 -21.93 -2.21 -4.04
C ALA A 115 -21.77 -2.53 -5.54
N ARG A 116 -21.32 -1.58 -6.36
CA ARG A 116 -20.99 -1.83 -7.77
C ARG A 116 -19.70 -2.61 -7.94
N TRP A 117 -18.70 -2.35 -7.10
CA TRP A 117 -17.42 -3.05 -7.16
C TRP A 117 -17.54 -4.52 -6.76
N ILE A 118 -18.20 -4.84 -5.64
CA ILE A 118 -18.35 -6.24 -5.20
C ILE A 118 -19.11 -7.12 -6.22
N LYS A 119 -19.95 -6.51 -7.07
CA LYS A 119 -20.64 -7.23 -8.16
C LYS A 119 -19.75 -7.51 -9.36
N LYS A 120 -18.65 -6.77 -9.53
CA LYS A 120 -17.71 -6.86 -10.64
C LYS A 120 -16.36 -7.46 -10.24
N CYS A 121 -16.05 -7.49 -8.96
CA CYS A 121 -14.76 -7.92 -8.44
C CYS A 121 -14.64 -9.45 -8.56
N ASP A 122 -13.69 -9.90 -9.36
CA ASP A 122 -13.25 -11.29 -9.39
C ASP A 122 -11.98 -11.42 -8.54
N HIS A 123 -12.12 -12.00 -7.35
CA HIS A 123 -11.00 -12.23 -6.45
C HIS A 123 -9.98 -13.24 -7.02
N GLY A 124 -10.41 -14.14 -7.92
CA GLY A 124 -9.53 -15.08 -8.61
C GLY A 124 -8.69 -14.39 -9.68
N GLU A 125 -9.26 -13.41 -10.38
CA GLU A 125 -8.51 -12.55 -11.32
C GLU A 125 -7.44 -11.75 -10.57
N ILE A 126 -7.79 -11.12 -9.43
CA ILE A 126 -6.81 -10.40 -8.59
C ILE A 126 -5.67 -11.32 -8.13
N TYR A 127 -5.98 -12.54 -7.70
CA TYR A 127 -4.96 -13.52 -7.32
C TYR A 127 -4.02 -13.85 -8.49
N LYS A 128 -4.60 -14.04 -9.68
CA LYS A 128 -3.85 -14.33 -10.90
C LYS A 128 -2.96 -13.14 -11.30
N GLU A 129 -3.47 -11.92 -11.27
CA GLU A 129 -2.70 -10.70 -11.56
C GLU A 129 -1.49 -10.58 -10.62
N ILE A 130 -1.68 -10.75 -9.31
CA ILE A 130 -0.58 -10.73 -8.33
C ILE A 130 0.45 -11.82 -8.67
N SER A 131 0.00 -13.03 -9.02
CA SER A 131 0.90 -14.12 -9.37
C SER A 131 1.69 -13.85 -10.64
N GLU A 132 1.06 -13.28 -11.68
CA GLU A 132 1.69 -12.92 -12.94
C GLU A 132 2.70 -11.77 -12.76
N GLU A 133 2.34 -10.75 -11.97
CA GLU A 133 3.24 -9.64 -11.63
C GLU A 133 4.50 -10.13 -10.90
N ASN A 134 4.34 -11.03 -9.92
CA ASN A 134 5.47 -11.64 -9.22
C ASN A 134 6.41 -12.41 -10.18
N LEU A 135 5.86 -13.18 -11.11
CA LEU A 135 6.66 -13.90 -12.12
C LEU A 135 7.39 -12.94 -13.05
N LYS A 136 6.74 -11.85 -13.45
CA LYS A 136 7.34 -10.82 -14.30
C LYS A 136 8.52 -10.14 -13.59
N LEU A 137 8.36 -9.75 -12.33
CA LEU A 137 9.44 -9.16 -11.53
C LEU A 137 10.66 -10.09 -11.42
N MET A 138 10.43 -11.39 -11.26
CA MET A 138 11.50 -12.39 -11.26
C MET A 138 12.17 -12.52 -12.62
N ARG A 139 11.40 -12.51 -13.70
CA ARG A 139 11.92 -12.52 -15.08
C ARG A 139 12.79 -11.31 -15.37
N ASP A 140 12.34 -10.11 -14.98
CA ASP A 140 13.04 -8.85 -15.21
C ASP A 140 14.38 -8.84 -14.48
N ARG A 141 14.43 -9.31 -13.22
CA ARG A 141 15.70 -9.51 -12.49
C ARG A 141 16.68 -10.46 -13.19
N LEU A 142 16.17 -11.54 -13.77
CA LEU A 142 17.02 -12.48 -14.50
C LEU A 142 17.58 -11.84 -15.77
N LEU A 143 16.78 -11.06 -16.50
CA LEU A 143 17.24 -10.33 -17.69
C LEU A 143 18.35 -9.32 -17.35
N GLU A 144 18.25 -8.61 -16.23
CA GLU A 144 19.31 -7.69 -15.75
C GLU A 144 20.63 -8.42 -15.46
N THR A 145 20.58 -9.72 -15.14
CA THR A 145 21.76 -10.52 -14.76
C THR A 145 22.40 -11.23 -15.96
N ILE A 146 21.72 -11.30 -17.11
CA ILE A 146 22.26 -11.94 -18.31
C ILE A 146 23.32 -11.03 -18.94
N ALA A 147 24.59 -11.31 -18.66
CA ALA A 147 25.69 -10.87 -19.50
C ALA A 147 25.62 -11.66 -20.82
N TRP A 148 25.32 -10.97 -21.93
CA TRP A 148 25.46 -11.57 -23.26
C TRP A 148 26.95 -11.89 -23.48
N PRO A 149 27.34 -13.14 -23.80
CA PRO A 149 28.69 -13.39 -24.25
C PRO A 149 28.87 -12.60 -25.55
N SER A 150 29.73 -11.58 -25.52
CA SER A 150 30.20 -10.93 -26.74
C SER A 150 30.76 -12.02 -27.65
N ASP A 151 30.36 -12.01 -28.93
CA ASP A 151 30.97 -12.82 -29.98
C ASP A 151 32.42 -12.37 -30.19
N ASP A 152 33.30 -12.71 -29.25
CA ASP A 152 34.74 -12.64 -29.43
C ASP A 152 35.13 -13.83 -30.32
N THR A 153 34.86 -13.69 -31.62
CA THR A 153 35.49 -14.54 -32.65
C THR A 153 37.02 -14.34 -32.54
N PRO A 154 37.81 -15.36 -32.16
CA PRO A 154 39.26 -15.20 -32.15
C PRO A 154 39.72 -15.04 -33.60
N SER A 155 40.22 -13.85 -33.94
CA SER A 155 40.93 -13.63 -35.18
C SER A 155 42.20 -14.49 -35.14
N SER A 156 42.18 -15.56 -35.93
CA SER A 156 43.29 -16.48 -36.15
C SER A 156 44.59 -15.72 -36.40
N GLN A 157 45.53 -15.78 -35.47
CA GLN A 157 46.91 -15.41 -35.71
C GLN A 157 47.61 -16.62 -36.37
N ASP A 158 47.80 -16.54 -37.68
CA ASP A 158 48.69 -17.45 -38.41
C ASP A 158 50.15 -17.20 -37.99
N PRO A 159 50.93 -18.22 -37.61
CA PRO A 159 52.37 -18.06 -37.41
C PRO A 159 53.07 -18.09 -38.78
N LYS A 160 53.71 -16.98 -39.17
CA LYS A 160 54.67 -16.98 -40.29
C LYS A 160 56.01 -17.55 -39.81
N ALA A 161 56.46 -18.56 -40.56
CA ALA A 161 57.77 -19.21 -40.51
C ALA A 161 58.91 -18.30 -40.96
#